data_AF-A0A8X6Q903-F1
#
_entry.id   AF-A0A8X6Q903-F1
#
_cell.length_a   1.000
_cell.length_b   1.000
_cell.length_c   1.000
_cell.angle_alpha   90.00
_cell.angle_beta   90.00
_cell.angle_gamma   90.00
#
_symmetry.space_group_name_H-M   'P 1'
#
loop_
_entity.id
_entity.type
_entity.pdbx_description
1 polymer ?
#
loop_
_entity_poly.entity_id
_entity_poly.type
_entity_poly.pdbx_seq_one_letter_code
_entity_poly.pdbx_strand_id
1 'polypeptide(L)'
;MLLNCCALFNVRLLPTEHVVCEDEFKYALLANNCLCPGTSTLVTLLLHTSRGQEGQTSAEEWHRLYGKCSGNEIYHIRLGDSRFFGEYEGKSFTYASFHSHRK
;
A
#
# COMPACT_ATOMS: atom_id res chain seq x y z
N MET A 1 -10.01 -22.14 1.71
CA MET A 1 -10.44 -20.73 1.54
C MET A 1 -9.88 -19.76 2.60
N LEU A 2 -9.26 -20.25 3.68
CA LEU A 2 -8.45 -19.47 4.64
C LEU A 2 -6.97 -19.92 4.69
N LEU A 3 -6.61 -21.00 3.98
CA LEU A 3 -5.29 -21.63 4.08
C LEU A 3 -4.16 -20.86 3.37
N ASN A 4 -4.48 -19.78 2.65
CA ASN A 4 -3.53 -18.81 2.09
C ASN A 4 -3.73 -17.42 2.76
N CYS A 5 -3.86 -17.42 4.08
CA CYS A 5 -3.47 -16.29 4.94
C CYS A 5 -1.93 -16.06 4.88
N CYS A 6 -1.35 -16.20 3.68
CA CYS A 6 0.08 -16.41 3.41
C CYS A 6 0.93 -15.40 4.16
N ALA A 7 1.83 -15.90 5.01
CA ALA A 7 2.92 -15.14 5.62
C ALA A 7 2.53 -13.99 6.57
N LEU A 8 1.36 -14.07 7.22
CA LEU A 8 0.72 -12.97 7.93
C LEU A 8 1.58 -12.08 8.85
N PHE A 9 2.71 -12.51 9.45
CA PHE A 9 3.55 -11.59 10.26
C PHE A 9 5.05 -11.93 10.35
N ASN A 10 5.71 -12.40 9.29
CA ASN A 10 7.17 -12.56 9.36
C ASN A 10 7.87 -11.21 9.12
N VAL A 11 7.61 -10.24 10.00
CA VAL A 11 8.19 -8.91 9.89
C VAL A 11 9.65 -8.98 10.32
N ARG A 12 10.55 -8.87 9.34
CA ARG A 12 11.96 -8.62 9.62
C ARG A 12 12.51 -7.58 8.65
N LEU A 13 12.22 -6.32 8.93
CA LEU A 13 13.17 -5.28 8.60
C LEU A 13 14.14 -5.23 9.76
N LEU A 14 15.42 -5.54 9.50
CA LEU A 14 16.55 -4.75 10.00
C LEU A 14 17.96 -5.38 9.87
N PRO A 15 18.94 -4.53 9.53
CA PRO A 15 20.12 -4.23 10.36
C PRO A 15 19.78 -3.20 11.49
N THR A 16 19.52 -3.70 12.70
CA THR A 16 19.48 -3.07 14.05
C THR A 16 18.73 -1.76 14.42
N GLU A 17 18.00 -1.01 13.56
CA GLU A 17 17.35 0.29 13.97
C GLU A 17 15.79 0.40 14.11
N HIS A 18 15.00 -0.48 13.49
CA HIS A 18 13.53 -0.52 13.43
C HIS A 18 12.94 -1.85 13.95
N VAL A 19 12.23 -1.86 15.09
CA VAL A 19 11.59 -3.08 15.60
C VAL A 19 10.15 -3.14 15.12
N VAL A 20 9.68 -4.31 14.68
CA VAL A 20 8.26 -4.55 14.43
C VAL A 20 7.75 -5.68 15.30
N CYS A 21 6.69 -5.41 16.05
CA CYS A 21 6.02 -6.38 16.89
C CYS A 21 4.92 -7.09 16.09
N GLU A 22 5.08 -8.40 15.88
CA GLU A 22 4.13 -9.24 15.13
C GLU A 22 2.72 -9.20 15.73
N ASP A 23 2.59 -9.39 17.04
CA ASP A 23 1.28 -9.44 17.71
C ASP A 23 0.58 -8.08 17.66
N GLU A 24 1.29 -7.00 17.94
CA GLU A 24 0.72 -5.65 17.88
C GLU A 24 0.21 -5.32 16.47
N PHE A 25 1.04 -5.58 15.45
CA PHE A 25 0.66 -5.33 14.07
C PHE A 25 -0.55 -6.18 13.66
N LYS A 26 -0.59 -7.44 14.09
CA LYS A 26 -1.71 -8.36 13.83
C LYS A 26 -3.02 -7.90 14.40
N TYR A 27 -3.04 -7.62 15.69
CA TYR A 27 -4.27 -7.22 16.36
C TYR A 27 -4.74 -5.84 15.87
N ALA A 28 -3.83 -4.93 15.54
CA ALA A 28 -4.17 -3.65 14.92
C ALA A 28 -4.85 -3.81 13.55
N LEU A 29 -4.32 -4.68 12.66
CA LEU A 29 -4.94 -4.94 11.35
C LEU A 29 -6.34 -5.59 11.49
N LEU A 30 -6.49 -6.55 12.41
CA LEU A 30 -7.77 -7.21 12.64
C LEU A 30 -8.81 -6.25 13.23
N ALA A 31 -8.41 -5.40 14.18
CA ALA A 31 -9.29 -4.38 14.74
C ALA A 31 -9.72 -3.36 13.66
N ASN A 32 -8.80 -2.95 12.78
CA ASN A 32 -9.10 -2.01 11.71
C ASN A 32 -10.03 -2.59 10.64
N ASN A 33 -10.00 -3.90 10.40
CA ASN A 33 -10.99 -4.56 9.53
C ASN A 33 -12.44 -4.38 10.03
N CYS A 34 -12.65 -4.16 11.34
CA CYS A 34 -13.97 -3.86 11.91
C CYS A 34 -14.44 -2.42 11.61
N LEU A 35 -13.53 -1.50 11.30
CA LEU A 35 -13.84 -0.13 10.92
C LEU A 35 -14.03 0.00 9.40
N CYS A 36 -13.12 -0.61 8.63
CA CYS A 36 -13.10 -0.55 7.18
C CYS A 36 -12.83 -1.95 6.60
N PRO A 37 -13.67 -2.46 5.69
CA PRO A 37 -13.47 -3.78 5.11
C PRO A 37 -12.18 -3.81 4.28
N GLY A 38 -11.37 -4.86 4.47
CA GLY A 38 -10.18 -5.11 3.66
C GLY A 38 -8.94 -4.27 4.01
N THR A 39 -8.92 -3.55 5.14
CA THR A 39 -7.73 -2.80 5.58
C THR A 39 -6.49 -3.69 5.68
N SER A 40 -6.62 -4.88 6.25
CA SER A 40 -5.54 -5.88 6.30
C SER A 40 -4.99 -6.22 4.92
N THR A 41 -5.86 -6.46 3.94
CA THR A 41 -5.47 -6.72 2.54
C THR A 41 -4.76 -5.50 1.94
N LEU A 42 -5.32 -4.30 2.10
CA LEU A 42 -4.73 -3.06 1.60
C LEU A 42 -3.30 -2.86 2.12
N VAL A 43 -3.11 -2.99 3.43
CA VAL A 43 -1.79 -2.83 4.05
C VAL A 43 -0.82 -3.91 3.57
N THR A 44 -1.28 -5.16 3.44
CA THR A 44 -0.45 -6.26 2.95
C THR A 44 0.01 -6.03 1.52
N LEU A 45 -0.87 -5.56 0.63
CA LEU A 45 -0.52 -5.26 -0.76
C LEU A 45 0.48 -4.11 -0.85
N LEU A 46 0.32 -3.05 -0.05
CA LEU A 46 1.24 -1.91 -0.04
C LEU A 46 2.63 -2.25 0.51
N LEU A 47 2.72 -3.24 1.43
CA LEU A 47 4.00 -3.72 1.96
C LEU A 47 4.68 -4.73 1.04
N HIS A 48 3.95 -5.32 0.10
CA HIS A 48 4.50 -6.29 -0.84
C HIS A 48 4.89 -5.59 -2.16
N THR A 49 6.20 -5.51 -2.42
CA THR A 49 6.71 -5.00 -3.71
C THR A 49 6.25 -5.92 -4.85
N SER A 50 5.44 -5.38 -5.76
CA SER A 50 4.94 -6.12 -6.94
C SER A 50 4.86 -5.20 -8.16
N ARG A 51 4.81 -5.78 -9.37
CA ARG A 51 4.86 -5.00 -10.62
C ARG A 51 3.49 -4.81 -11.28
N GLY A 52 2.40 -5.17 -10.59
CA GLY A 52 1.03 -5.09 -11.12
C GLY A 52 0.81 -5.96 -12.36
N GLN A 53 1.53 -7.08 -12.46
CA GLN A 53 1.39 -8.06 -13.54
C GLN A 53 0.49 -9.24 -13.14
N GLU A 54 0.10 -9.28 -11.87
CA GLU A 54 -0.80 -10.26 -11.29
C GLU A 54 -2.15 -10.21 -12.01
N GLY A 55 -2.78 -11.37 -12.20
CA GLY A 55 -4.13 -11.45 -12.78
C GLY A 55 -4.26 -11.08 -14.26
N GLN A 56 -3.19 -10.71 -14.98
CA GLN A 56 -3.28 -10.31 -16.39
C GLN A 56 -3.83 -11.38 -17.33
N THR A 57 -3.54 -12.65 -17.04
CA THR A 57 -4.04 -13.81 -17.79
C THR A 57 -5.44 -14.24 -17.38
N SER A 58 -6.04 -13.56 -16.40
CA SER A 58 -7.39 -13.88 -15.92
C SER A 58 -8.44 -13.54 -16.97
N ALA A 59 -9.39 -14.45 -17.16
CA ALA A 59 -10.59 -14.21 -17.97
C ALA A 59 -11.50 -13.13 -17.33
N GLU A 60 -11.49 -13.04 -16.01
CA GLU A 60 -12.32 -12.13 -15.23
C GLU A 60 -11.76 -10.69 -15.17
N GLU A 61 -12.61 -9.70 -15.43
CA GLU A 61 -12.22 -8.28 -15.43
C GLU A 61 -11.80 -7.77 -14.06
N TRP A 62 -12.56 -8.11 -13.01
CA TRP A 62 -12.26 -7.69 -11.64
C TRP A 62 -10.89 -8.17 -11.18
N HIS A 63 -10.48 -9.37 -11.61
CA HIS A 63 -9.21 -9.97 -11.22
C HIS A 63 -8.03 -9.31 -11.93
N ARG A 64 -8.19 -8.94 -13.21
CA ARG A 64 -7.19 -8.11 -13.93
C ARG A 64 -7.01 -6.75 -13.27
N LEU A 65 -8.12 -6.09 -12.90
CA LEU A 65 -8.08 -4.80 -12.22
C LEU A 65 -7.42 -4.90 -10.84
N TYR A 66 -7.81 -5.90 -10.05
CA TYR A 66 -7.23 -6.16 -8.73
C TYR A 66 -5.72 -6.39 -8.83
N GLY A 67 -5.28 -7.26 -9.75
CA GLY A 67 -3.87 -7.56 -9.94
C GLY A 67 -3.05 -6.35 -10.42
N LYS A 68 -3.59 -5.53 -11.33
CA LYS A 68 -2.95 -4.26 -11.71
C LYS A 68 -2.75 -3.33 -10.51
N CYS A 69 -3.79 -3.15 -9.69
CA CYS A 69 -3.75 -2.27 -8.51
C CYS A 69 -2.93 -2.84 -7.34
N SER A 70 -2.66 -4.14 -7.32
CA SER A 70 -1.82 -4.78 -6.31
C SER A 70 -0.35 -4.36 -6.38
N GLY A 71 0.08 -3.78 -7.52
CA GLY A 71 1.40 -3.19 -7.72
C GLY A 71 1.57 -1.73 -7.28
N ASN A 72 0.60 -1.17 -6.55
CA ASN A 72 0.76 0.17 -5.98
C ASN A 72 1.72 0.13 -4.79
N GLU A 73 2.66 1.07 -4.74
CA GLU A 73 3.69 1.15 -3.71
C GLU A 73 3.71 2.55 -3.06
N ILE A 74 4.21 2.62 -1.82
CA ILE A 74 4.39 3.87 -1.09
C ILE A 74 5.81 4.37 -1.32
N TYR A 75 5.94 5.59 -1.86
CA TYR A 75 7.21 6.27 -2.04
C TYR A 75 7.32 7.51 -1.17
N HIS A 76 8.56 7.90 -0.87
CA HIS A 76 8.86 9.11 -0.13
C HIS A 76 9.83 10.00 -0.92
N ILE A 77 9.47 11.28 -1.06
CA ILE A 77 10.29 12.29 -1.74
C ILE A 77 10.07 13.64 -1.08
N ARG A 78 11.12 14.46 -0.98
CA ARG A 78 10.99 15.85 -0.53
C ARG A 78 10.34 16.68 -1.63
N LEU A 79 9.47 17.63 -1.26
CA LEU A 79 8.69 18.42 -2.21
C LEU A 79 9.55 19.09 -3.29
N GLY A 80 10.62 19.79 -2.87
CA GLY A 80 11.52 20.51 -3.79
C GLY A 80 12.35 19.60 -4.71
N ASP A 81 12.53 18.33 -4.34
CA ASP A 81 13.24 17.34 -5.16
C ASP A 81 12.30 16.63 -6.15
N SER A 82 10.98 16.81 -6.01
CA SER A 82 9.98 16.11 -6.80
C SER A 82 9.71 16.81 -8.13
N ARG A 83 9.97 16.10 -9.24
CA ARG A 83 9.52 16.52 -10.58
C ARG A 83 8.01 16.57 -10.73
N PHE A 84 7.29 15.81 -9.89
CA PHE A 84 5.83 15.71 -9.95
C PHE A 84 5.16 16.71 -9.01
N PHE A 85 5.64 16.81 -7.77
CA PHE A 85 5.02 17.66 -6.75
C PHE A 85 5.61 19.07 -6.65
N GLY A 86 6.77 19.36 -7.27
CA GLY A 86 7.46 20.65 -7.12
C GLY A 86 6.62 21.87 -7.52
N GLU A 87 5.68 21.72 -8.45
CA GLU A 87 4.76 22.80 -8.85
C GLU A 87 3.77 23.24 -7.75
N TYR A 88 3.63 22.44 -6.69
CA TYR A 88 2.73 22.71 -5.58
C TYR A 88 3.43 23.38 -4.38
N GLU A 89 4.69 23.81 -4.52
CA GLU A 89 5.35 24.58 -3.48
C GLU A 89 4.55 25.85 -3.11
N GLY A 90 4.37 26.07 -1.81
CA GLY A 90 3.54 27.16 -1.28
C GLY A 90 2.02 26.96 -1.39
N LYS A 91 1.54 25.84 -1.97
CA LYS A 91 0.11 25.46 -1.95
C LYS A 91 -0.23 24.65 -0.69
N SER A 92 -1.51 24.60 -0.35
CA SER A 92 -1.99 23.73 0.73
C SER A 92 -1.88 22.26 0.36
N PHE A 93 -1.74 21.40 1.37
CA PHE A 93 -1.75 19.94 1.19
C PHE A 93 -3.01 19.44 0.47
N THR A 94 -4.19 19.98 0.82
CA THR A 94 -5.47 19.62 0.18
C THR A 94 -5.49 19.97 -1.31
N TYR A 95 -4.95 21.14 -1.67
CA TYR A 95 -4.84 21.57 -3.05
C TYR A 95 -3.90 20.63 -3.84
N ALA A 96 -2.70 20.37 -3.31
CA ALA A 96 -1.72 19.49 -3.94
C ALA A 96 -2.27 18.07 -4.13
N SER A 97 -2.93 17.51 -3.10
CA SER A 97 -3.48 16.14 -3.14
C SER A 97 -4.57 15.97 -4.20
N PHE A 98 -5.50 16.92 -4.31
CA PHE A 98 -6.58 16.84 -5.29
C PHE A 98 -6.07 16.97 -6.73
N HIS A 99 -5.17 17.93 -6.98
CA HIS A 99 -4.71 18.22 -8.34
C HIS A 99 -3.69 17.19 -8.84
N SER A 100 -2.86 16.64 -7.95
CA SER A 100 -1.92 15.58 -8.31
C SER A 100 -2.61 14.28 -8.69
N HIS A 101 -3.71 13.90 -8.01
CA HIS A 101 -4.46 12.69 -8.36
C HIS A 101 -5.16 12.78 -9.73
N ARG A 102 -5.48 13.99 -10.20
CA ARG A 102 -6.21 14.22 -11.45
C ARG A 102 -5.31 14.45 -12.67
N LYS A 103 -4.01 14.58 -12.47
CA LYS A 103 -3.03 14.83 -13.52
C LYS A 103 -2.74 13.53 -14.29
#